data_AF-A0AAD7XH94-F1
#
_entry.id   AF-A0AAD7XH94-F1
#
_cell.length_a   1.000
_cell.length_b   1.000
_cell.length_c   1.000
_cell.angle_alpha   90.00
_cell.angle_beta   90.00
_cell.angle_gamma   90.00
#
_symmetry.space_group_name_H-M   'P 1'
#
loop_
_entity.id
_entity.type
_entity.pdbx_description
1 polymer ?
#
loop_
_entity_poly.entity_id
_entity_poly.type
_entity_poly.pdbx_seq_one_letter_code
_entity_poly.pdbx_strand_id
1 'polypeptide(L)'
;MNSGRLRGFDLPLSTNQVVSWVGNALATGGFYVLCGLMLLVTSAGCRKTLVAILVLVHLGLVVGGFSCWIFLETHVPMVESCFGRMLPDSDRWTKVRYCREHKDVVAGLDHFCTWLNTSIGRSNYIPFYLVALFGSLQYSLHVAVLGYVLFACGRQDLTIAFLILCSICGFIGLLILIAYGALLSFHTYLTWRGIGTYDWILQQREIELTTEASHERVLPTTSQVLPATSQVLPAT
;
A
#
# COMPACT_ATOMS: atom_id res chain seq x y z
N MET A 1 19.97 -14.68 -22.34
CA MET A 1 19.06 -15.17 -21.27
C MET A 1 18.39 -13.94 -20.67
N ASN A 2 17.06 -13.93 -20.56
CA ASN A 2 16.34 -12.76 -20.08
C ASN A 2 16.53 -12.67 -18.55
N SER A 3 17.47 -11.83 -18.08
CA SER A 3 17.74 -11.64 -16.64
C SER A 3 16.48 -11.13 -15.94
N GLY A 4 16.21 -11.60 -14.73
CA GLY A 4 15.11 -11.08 -13.93
C GLY A 4 15.39 -9.65 -13.47
N ARG A 5 14.35 -8.99 -12.96
CA ARG A 5 14.44 -7.67 -12.35
C ARG A 5 15.38 -7.69 -11.14
N LEU A 6 16.12 -6.62 -10.89
CA LEU A 6 16.94 -6.48 -9.69
C LEU A 6 16.33 -5.50 -8.68
N ARG A 7 15.72 -4.41 -9.15
CA ARG A 7 15.26 -3.28 -8.33
C ARG A 7 13.87 -2.79 -8.74
N GLY A 8 13.26 -1.97 -7.89
CA GLY A 8 11.95 -1.36 -8.15
C GLY A 8 11.95 -0.42 -9.35
N PHE A 9 13.03 0.35 -9.54
CA PHE A 9 13.16 1.28 -10.66
C PHE A 9 13.54 0.64 -12.01
N ASP A 10 13.78 -0.67 -12.09
CA ASP A 10 14.09 -1.29 -13.39
C ASP A 10 12.89 -1.20 -14.33
N LEU A 11 13.14 -1.03 -15.63
CA LEU A 11 12.05 -1.00 -16.62
C LEU A 11 11.56 -2.43 -16.95
N PRO A 12 10.26 -2.59 -17.29
CA PRO A 12 9.20 -1.57 -17.31
C PRO A 12 8.65 -1.25 -15.92
N LEU A 13 8.20 -0.01 -15.72
CA LEU A 13 7.47 0.38 -14.51
C LEU A 13 6.04 -0.17 -14.56
N SER A 14 5.50 -0.56 -13.41
CA SER A 14 4.10 -0.98 -13.34
C SER A 14 3.16 0.24 -13.35
N THR A 15 1.93 0.08 -13.86
CA THR A 15 0.91 1.15 -13.79
C THR A 15 0.65 1.58 -12.35
N ASN A 16 0.58 0.62 -11.42
CA ASN A 16 0.35 0.88 -10.00
C ASN A 16 1.46 1.76 -9.40
N GLN A 17 2.71 1.46 -9.73
CA GLN A 17 3.87 2.22 -9.27
C GLN A 17 3.77 3.69 -9.74
N VAL A 18 3.54 3.92 -11.03
CA VAL A 18 3.39 5.29 -11.57
C VAL A 18 2.18 6.02 -10.96
N VAL A 19 1.04 5.34 -10.84
CA VAL A 19 -0.17 5.91 -10.21
C VAL A 19 0.10 6.32 -8.77
N SER A 20 0.84 5.51 -7.99
CA SER A 20 1.17 5.86 -6.62
C SER A 20 2.05 7.10 -6.54
N TRP A 21 3.05 7.23 -7.43
CA TRP A 21 3.96 8.37 -7.43
C TRP A 21 3.22 9.66 -7.76
N VAL A 22 2.47 9.66 -8.85
CA VAL A 22 1.72 10.83 -9.31
C VAL A 22 0.63 11.21 -8.31
N GLY A 23 -0.13 10.22 -7.82
CA GLY A 23 -1.20 10.45 -6.84
C GLY A 23 -0.68 11.04 -5.53
N ASN A 24 0.38 10.46 -4.95
CA ASN A 24 0.96 10.98 -3.71
C ASN A 24 1.60 12.36 -3.90
N ALA A 25 2.29 12.59 -5.03
CA ALA A 25 2.92 13.87 -5.32
C ALA A 25 1.89 14.99 -5.50
N LEU A 26 0.80 14.73 -6.24
CA LEU A 26 -0.27 15.72 -6.45
C LEU A 26 -1.00 16.04 -5.14
N ALA A 27 -1.37 15.02 -4.35
CA ALA A 27 -2.05 15.24 -3.07
C ALA A 27 -1.15 16.01 -2.09
N THR A 28 0.12 15.61 -1.96
CA THR A 28 1.08 16.25 -1.05
C THR A 28 1.44 17.67 -1.50
N GLY A 29 1.65 17.88 -2.80
CA GLY A 29 1.91 19.22 -3.37
C GLY A 29 0.72 20.16 -3.19
N GLY A 30 -0.50 19.68 -3.48
CA GLY A 30 -1.73 20.43 -3.27
C GLY A 30 -1.91 20.89 -1.82
N PHE A 31 -1.60 20.02 -0.86
CA PHE A 31 -1.62 20.36 0.56
C PHE A 31 -0.69 21.51 0.92
N TYR A 32 0.57 21.48 0.47
CA TYR A 32 1.54 22.54 0.77
C TYR A 32 1.17 23.86 0.10
N VAL A 33 0.67 23.82 -1.14
CA VAL A 33 0.18 25.01 -1.83
C VAL A 33 -0.97 25.65 -1.05
N LEU A 34 -1.97 24.85 -0.65
CA LEU A 34 -3.12 25.32 0.11
C LEU A 34 -2.74 25.89 1.47
N CYS A 35 -1.90 25.19 2.24
CA CYS A 35 -1.43 25.68 3.53
C CYS A 35 -0.57 26.94 3.39
N GLY A 36 0.30 27.01 2.37
CA GLY A 36 1.09 28.20 2.07
C GLY A 36 0.22 29.42 1.75
N LEU A 37 -0.79 29.25 0.89
CA LEU A 37 -1.76 30.30 0.58
C LEU A 37 -2.54 30.74 1.84
N MET A 38 -2.96 29.80 2.68
CA MET A 38 -3.62 30.12 3.94
C MET A 38 -2.73 30.98 4.85
N LEU A 39 -1.45 30.60 5.02
CA LEU A 39 -0.48 31.32 5.84
C LEU A 39 -0.19 32.73 5.31
N LEU A 40 -0.25 32.93 3.99
CA LEU A 40 -0.10 34.24 3.36
C LEU A 40 -1.33 35.14 3.55
N VAL A 41 -2.54 34.59 3.42
CA VAL A 41 -3.79 35.37 3.35
C VAL A 41 -4.41 35.69 4.72
N THR A 42 -4.39 34.77 5.69
CA THR A 42 -5.01 35.06 7.00
C THR A 42 -4.22 36.15 7.74
N SER A 43 -4.81 36.84 8.71
CA SER A 43 -4.11 37.83 9.56
C SER A 43 -3.89 37.34 11.00
N ALA A 44 -4.53 36.22 11.39
CA ALA A 44 -4.52 35.74 12.76
C ALA A 44 -3.23 34.99 13.14
N GLY A 45 -2.35 35.66 13.89
CA GLY A 45 -1.03 35.15 14.28
C GLY A 45 -1.03 33.78 14.96
N CYS A 46 -1.94 33.52 15.91
CA CYS A 46 -1.99 32.22 16.60
C CYS A 46 -2.36 31.06 15.66
N ARG A 47 -3.34 31.27 14.76
CA ARG A 47 -3.77 30.26 13.78
C ARG A 47 -2.65 29.98 12.77
N LYS A 48 -1.97 31.02 12.30
CA LYS A 48 -0.79 30.87 11.42
C LYS A 48 0.30 30.06 12.06
N THR A 49 0.65 30.39 13.30
CA THR A 49 1.75 29.72 14.02
C THR A 49 1.45 28.23 14.19
N LEU A 50 0.22 27.89 14.57
CA LEU A 50 -0.21 26.50 14.66
C LEU A 50 -0.11 25.77 13.32
N VAL A 51 -0.70 26.32 12.25
CA VAL A 51 -0.66 25.70 10.92
C VAL A 51 0.78 25.55 10.42
N ALA A 52 1.64 26.55 10.63
CA ALA A 52 3.05 26.47 10.24
C ALA A 52 3.79 25.33 10.97
N ILE A 53 3.58 25.17 12.28
CA ILE A 53 4.16 24.06 13.04
C ILE A 53 3.66 22.71 12.49
N LEU A 54 2.35 22.57 12.26
CA LEU A 54 1.78 21.32 11.73
C LEU A 54 2.29 21.00 10.32
N VAL A 55 2.51 22.01 9.47
CA VAL A 55 3.12 21.85 8.15
C VAL A 55 4.57 21.38 8.25
N LEU A 56 5.34 21.87 9.22
CA LEU A 56 6.72 21.40 9.46
C LEU A 56 6.74 19.95 9.96
N VAL A 57 5.81 19.57 10.85
CA VAL A 57 5.66 18.18 11.28
C VAL A 57 5.29 17.29 10.10
N HIS A 58 4.34 17.73 9.25
CA HIS A 58 3.97 17.03 8.03
C HIS A 58 5.17 16.86 7.08
N LEU A 59 6.04 17.88 6.94
CA LEU A 59 7.27 17.78 6.17
C LEU A 59 8.22 16.72 6.72
N GLY A 60 8.39 16.64 8.04
CA GLY A 60 9.18 15.58 8.67
C GLY A 60 8.67 14.18 8.33
N LEU A 61 7.34 13.97 8.36
CA LEU A 61 6.72 12.70 7.97
C LEU A 61 6.94 12.36 6.49
N VAL A 62 6.80 13.35 5.60
CA VAL A 62 7.07 13.20 4.16
C VAL A 62 8.53 12.79 3.92
N VAL A 63 9.49 13.47 4.56
CA VAL A 63 10.92 13.15 4.41
C VAL A 63 11.23 11.74 4.93
N GLY A 64 10.67 11.35 6.07
CA GLY A 64 10.82 10.00 6.62
C GLY A 64 10.26 8.92 5.69
N GLY A 65 9.02 9.10 5.21
CA GLY A 65 8.37 8.19 4.27
C GLY A 65 9.12 8.11 2.94
N PHE A 66 9.54 9.25 2.38
CA PHE A 66 10.29 9.32 1.12
C PHE A 66 11.65 8.62 1.23
N SER A 67 12.34 8.75 2.36
CA SER A 67 13.62 8.07 2.61
C SER A 67 13.44 6.55 2.61
N CYS A 68 12.39 6.04 3.25
CA CYS A 68 12.07 4.62 3.24
C CYS A 68 11.67 4.13 1.85
N TRP A 69 10.88 4.91 1.12
CA TRP A 69 10.46 4.61 -0.25
C TRP A 69 11.64 4.53 -1.22
N ILE A 70 12.57 5.49 -1.19
CA ILE A 70 13.79 5.46 -2.01
C ILE A 70 14.63 4.23 -1.72
N PHE A 71 14.78 3.85 -0.44
CA PHE A 71 15.49 2.62 -0.09
C PHE A 71 14.82 1.40 -0.74
N LEU A 72 13.49 1.27 -0.66
CA LEU A 72 12.76 0.13 -1.22
C LEU A 72 12.93 0.01 -2.75
N GLU A 73 12.85 1.13 -3.46
CA GLU A 73 12.94 1.16 -4.93
C GLU A 73 14.36 0.89 -5.45
N THR A 74 15.38 1.20 -4.64
CA THR A 74 16.80 1.08 -5.03
C THR A 74 17.48 -0.17 -4.48
N HIS A 75 16.98 -0.76 -3.40
CA HIS A 75 17.54 -1.93 -2.75
C HIS A 75 17.23 -3.22 -3.53
N VAL A 76 18.22 -4.11 -3.61
CA VAL A 76 18.05 -5.45 -4.21
C VAL A 76 17.57 -6.40 -3.11
N PRO A 77 16.35 -6.95 -3.19
CA PRO A 77 15.73 -7.66 -2.06
C PRO A 77 16.46 -8.94 -1.63
N MET A 78 17.29 -9.53 -2.49
CA MET A 78 18.12 -10.70 -2.21
C MET A 78 19.36 -10.37 -1.38
N VAL A 79 19.76 -9.10 -1.34
CA VAL A 79 20.95 -8.65 -0.60
C VAL A 79 20.52 -8.26 0.82
N GLU A 80 21.19 -8.83 1.82
CA GLU A 80 20.93 -8.52 3.23
C GLU A 80 21.19 -7.03 3.52
N SER A 81 20.34 -6.43 4.36
CA SER A 81 20.48 -5.03 4.79
C SER A 81 20.59 -4.93 6.31
N CYS A 82 20.90 -3.74 6.84
CA CYS A 82 20.82 -3.48 8.28
C CYS A 82 19.40 -3.73 8.83
N PHE A 83 18.36 -3.41 8.06
CA PHE A 83 16.97 -3.67 8.44
C PHE A 83 16.65 -5.15 8.52
N GLY A 84 17.20 -5.97 7.62
CA GLY A 84 17.05 -7.42 7.68
C GLY A 84 17.66 -8.03 8.94
N ARG A 85 18.82 -7.52 9.35
CA ARG A 85 19.51 -7.95 10.58
C ARG A 85 18.77 -7.58 11.87
N MET A 86 17.87 -6.60 11.82
CA MET A 86 17.05 -6.23 12.98
C MET A 86 15.88 -7.20 13.22
N LEU A 87 15.55 -8.04 12.23
CA LEU A 87 14.49 -9.04 12.35
C LEU A 87 15.03 -10.33 12.98
N PRO A 88 14.22 -11.06 13.75
CA PRO A 88 14.66 -12.29 14.40
C PRO A 88 14.95 -13.41 13.39
N ASP A 89 15.82 -14.33 13.78
CA ASP A 89 16.09 -15.56 13.01
C ASP A 89 15.01 -16.61 13.28
N SER A 90 13.84 -16.39 12.67
CA SER A 90 12.73 -17.34 12.68
C SER A 90 12.39 -17.81 11.26
N ASP A 91 11.62 -18.90 11.16
CA ASP A 91 11.16 -19.44 9.87
C ASP A 91 10.48 -18.37 9.00
N ARG A 92 9.74 -17.44 9.62
CA ARG A 92 9.08 -16.31 8.94
C ARG A 92 10.04 -15.47 8.10
N TRP A 93 11.25 -15.25 8.61
CA TRP A 93 12.21 -14.32 8.04
C TRP A 93 13.36 -15.01 7.30
N THR A 94 13.67 -16.26 7.63
CA THR A 94 14.80 -16.99 7.05
C THR A 94 14.40 -17.89 5.89
N LYS A 95 13.12 -18.33 5.82
CA LYS A 95 12.64 -19.17 4.73
C LYS A 95 12.75 -18.45 3.39
N VAL A 96 13.50 -19.04 2.47
CA VAL A 96 13.67 -18.53 1.11
C VAL A 96 12.54 -19.03 0.21
N ARG A 97 12.07 -18.15 -0.68
CA ARG A 97 11.06 -18.49 -1.69
C ARG A 97 11.43 -17.86 -3.02
N TYR A 98 11.15 -18.55 -4.12
CA TYR A 98 11.42 -18.07 -5.47
C TYR A 98 10.43 -16.96 -5.87
N CYS A 99 10.94 -15.84 -6.37
CA CYS A 99 10.16 -14.77 -6.99
C CYS A 99 10.32 -14.83 -8.51
N ARG A 100 9.19 -14.93 -9.22
CA ARG A 100 9.15 -15.01 -10.68
C ARG A 100 9.70 -13.75 -11.36
N GLU A 101 9.37 -12.57 -10.83
CA GLU A 101 9.74 -11.28 -11.42
C GLU A 101 11.25 -11.04 -11.35
N HIS A 102 11.84 -11.45 -10.24
CA HIS A 102 13.29 -11.38 -10.04
C HIS A 102 14.05 -12.57 -10.63
N LYS A 103 13.37 -13.69 -10.86
CA LYS A 103 13.97 -14.98 -11.25
C LYS A 103 15.04 -15.46 -10.27
N ASP A 104 14.81 -15.20 -9.00
CA ASP A 104 15.73 -15.52 -7.92
C ASP A 104 14.95 -15.79 -6.62
N VAL A 105 15.65 -16.26 -5.60
CA VAL A 105 15.10 -16.51 -4.27
C VAL A 105 15.24 -15.30 -3.37
N VAL A 106 14.22 -15.04 -2.56
CA VAL A 106 14.19 -13.95 -1.58
C VAL A 106 13.98 -14.54 -0.19
N ALA A 107 14.87 -14.20 0.74
CA ALA A 107 14.75 -14.60 2.14
C ALA A 107 13.57 -13.87 2.81
N GLY A 108 12.73 -14.62 3.52
CA GLY A 108 11.55 -14.08 4.20
C GLY A 108 10.54 -13.45 3.27
N LEU A 109 10.48 -13.89 2.00
CA LEU A 109 9.59 -13.33 0.98
C LEU A 109 8.16 -13.18 1.51
N ASP A 110 7.68 -11.95 1.52
CA ASP A 110 6.33 -11.59 1.91
C ASP A 110 5.39 -11.54 0.71
N HIS A 111 5.74 -10.75 -0.31
CA HIS A 111 5.04 -10.67 -1.59
C HIS A 111 5.89 -9.92 -2.63
N PHE A 112 5.47 -9.94 -3.89
CA PHE A 112 5.95 -8.98 -4.88
C PHE A 112 5.02 -7.77 -4.89
N CYS A 113 5.52 -6.60 -4.52
CA CYS A 113 4.73 -5.39 -4.42
C CYS A 113 4.66 -4.71 -5.79
N THR A 114 3.49 -4.68 -6.42
CA THR A 114 3.34 -4.00 -7.73
C THR A 114 3.44 -2.48 -7.61
N TRP A 115 3.16 -1.90 -6.44
CA TRP A 115 3.27 -0.46 -6.17
C TRP A 115 4.73 0.02 -6.03
N LEU A 116 5.65 -0.88 -5.69
CA LEU A 116 7.10 -0.63 -5.60
C LEU A 116 7.90 -1.39 -6.67
N ASN A 117 7.19 -2.20 -7.46
CA ASN A 117 7.73 -3.06 -8.49
C ASN A 117 8.94 -3.91 -8.03
N THR A 118 8.92 -4.36 -6.78
CA THR A 118 10.00 -5.15 -6.15
C THR A 118 9.43 -6.11 -5.11
N SER A 119 10.18 -7.17 -4.79
CA SER A 119 9.82 -8.07 -3.70
C SER A 119 10.05 -7.42 -2.33
N ILE A 120 9.09 -7.64 -1.43
CA ILE A 120 9.21 -7.36 -0.01
C ILE A 120 9.61 -8.65 0.69
N GLY A 121 10.71 -8.62 1.43
CA GLY A 121 11.27 -9.75 2.16
C GLY A 121 12.07 -9.28 3.37
N ARG A 122 12.86 -10.16 3.97
CA ARG A 122 13.60 -9.87 5.21
C ARG A 122 14.42 -8.58 5.10
N SER A 123 15.17 -8.42 4.02
CA SER A 123 16.10 -7.30 3.85
C SER A 123 15.43 -5.92 3.74
N ASN A 124 14.13 -5.84 3.49
CA ASN A 124 13.45 -4.56 3.27
C ASN A 124 12.05 -4.45 3.90
N TYR A 125 11.62 -5.43 4.71
CA TYR A 125 10.31 -5.42 5.36
C TYR A 125 10.12 -4.24 6.31
N ILE A 126 11.13 -3.89 7.11
CA ILE A 126 11.03 -2.76 8.06
C ILE A 126 10.78 -1.44 7.29
N PRO A 127 11.59 -1.03 6.30
CA PRO A 127 11.29 0.16 5.48
C PRO A 127 9.91 0.12 4.83
N PHE A 128 9.45 -1.04 4.35
CA PHE A 128 8.12 -1.20 3.80
C PHE A 128 7.02 -0.90 4.83
N TYR A 129 7.14 -1.47 6.04
CA TYR A 129 6.22 -1.19 7.14
C TYR A 129 6.27 0.30 7.54
N LEU A 130 7.46 0.90 7.55
CA LEU A 130 7.65 2.32 7.85
C LEU A 130 7.02 3.23 6.80
N VAL A 131 7.05 2.88 5.51
CA VAL A 131 6.30 3.63 4.47
C VAL A 131 4.80 3.63 4.79
N ALA A 132 4.23 2.49 5.16
CA ALA A 132 2.82 2.40 5.53
C ALA A 132 2.49 3.23 6.78
N LEU A 133 3.39 3.22 7.77
CA LEU A 133 3.27 4.01 9.00
C LEU A 133 3.37 5.52 8.73
N PHE A 134 4.44 5.96 8.08
CA PHE A 134 4.65 7.37 7.73
C PHE A 134 3.52 7.88 6.83
N GLY A 135 3.09 7.11 5.83
CA GLY A 135 1.94 7.45 4.99
C GLY A 135 0.66 7.61 5.81
N SER A 136 0.35 6.67 6.70
CA SER A 136 -0.83 6.76 7.57
C SER A 136 -0.80 8.01 8.47
N LEU A 137 0.35 8.30 9.09
CA LEU A 137 0.50 9.49 9.94
C LEU A 137 0.45 10.79 9.13
N GLN A 138 1.13 10.83 7.98
CA GLN A 138 1.15 11.97 7.06
C GLN A 138 -0.27 12.33 6.63
N TYR A 139 -1.03 11.37 6.10
CA TYR A 139 -2.37 11.64 5.59
C TYR A 139 -3.41 11.84 6.70
N SER A 140 -3.19 11.29 7.91
CA SER A 140 -3.99 11.66 9.09
C SER A 140 -3.82 13.14 9.43
N LEU A 141 -2.57 13.61 9.50
CA LEU A 141 -2.25 15.01 9.78
C LEU A 141 -2.73 15.93 8.65
N HIS A 142 -2.57 15.52 7.39
CA HIS A 142 -3.07 16.23 6.21
C HIS A 142 -4.57 16.50 6.33
N VAL A 143 -5.38 15.46 6.56
CA VAL A 143 -6.84 15.57 6.66
C VAL A 143 -7.22 16.42 7.87
N ALA A 144 -6.54 16.24 9.01
CA ALA A 144 -6.80 17.03 10.21
C ALA A 144 -6.53 18.52 10.01
N VAL A 145 -5.42 18.88 9.36
CA VAL A 145 -5.06 20.28 9.06
C VAL A 145 -6.05 20.91 8.09
N LEU A 146 -6.40 20.23 6.99
CA LEU A 146 -7.37 20.76 6.03
C LEU A 146 -8.77 20.87 6.65
N GLY A 147 -9.18 19.90 7.48
CA GLY A 147 -10.41 19.98 8.26
C GLY A 147 -10.40 21.20 9.19
N TYR A 148 -9.31 21.42 9.93
CA TYR A 148 -9.14 22.60 10.78
C TYR A 148 -9.26 23.90 9.97
N VAL A 149 -8.61 24.00 8.81
CA VAL A 149 -8.69 25.18 7.94
C VAL A 149 -10.15 25.42 7.49
N LEU A 150 -10.87 24.39 7.08
CA LEU A 150 -12.27 24.48 6.67
C LEU A 150 -13.19 24.97 7.81
N PHE A 151 -13.06 24.40 9.01
CA PHE A 151 -13.97 24.68 10.12
C PHE A 151 -13.61 25.93 10.94
N ALA A 152 -12.33 26.17 11.18
CA ALA A 152 -11.84 27.22 12.08
C ALA A 152 -11.39 28.50 11.34
N CYS A 153 -11.02 28.40 10.06
CA CYS A 153 -10.54 29.56 9.28
C CYS A 153 -11.49 29.95 8.14
N GLY A 154 -12.28 29.01 7.62
CA GLY A 154 -13.12 29.20 6.43
C GLY A 154 -14.29 30.17 6.56
N ARG A 155 -14.57 30.72 7.74
CA ARG A 155 -15.73 31.61 7.96
C ARG A 155 -15.45 33.11 7.89
N GLN A 156 -14.19 33.55 7.85
CA GLN A 156 -13.88 34.99 7.98
C GLN A 156 -12.91 35.55 6.92
N ASP A 157 -11.95 34.76 6.41
CA ASP A 157 -10.83 35.29 5.60
C ASP A 157 -10.60 34.61 4.23
N LEU A 158 -11.35 33.57 3.87
CA LEU A 158 -11.03 32.68 2.73
C LEU A 158 -12.12 32.67 1.66
N THR A 159 -11.72 32.58 0.39
CA THR A 159 -12.67 32.53 -0.74
C THR A 159 -13.34 31.16 -0.83
N ILE A 160 -14.56 31.11 -1.38
CA ILE A 160 -15.29 29.85 -1.61
C ILE A 160 -14.46 28.87 -2.46
N ALA A 161 -13.75 29.38 -3.48
CA ALA A 161 -12.88 28.56 -4.32
C ALA A 161 -11.76 27.87 -3.52
N PHE A 162 -11.15 28.56 -2.57
CA PHE A 162 -10.13 27.98 -1.69
C PHE A 162 -10.72 26.87 -0.80
N LEU A 163 -11.93 27.06 -0.27
CA LEU A 163 -12.60 26.04 0.54
C LEU A 163 -13.00 24.80 -0.26
N ILE A 164 -13.42 24.98 -1.52
CA ILE A 164 -13.68 23.85 -2.43
C ILE A 164 -12.39 23.07 -2.68
N LEU A 165 -11.29 23.76 -2.98
CA LEU A 165 -10.01 23.10 -3.24
C LEU A 165 -9.47 22.37 -2.00
N CYS A 166 -9.63 22.96 -0.81
CA CYS A 166 -9.31 22.28 0.46
C CYS A 166 -10.17 21.03 0.67
N SER A 167 -11.48 21.10 0.37
CA SER A 167 -12.38 19.94 0.47
C SER A 167 -11.98 18.81 -0.47
N ILE A 168 -11.64 19.13 -1.73
CA ILE A 168 -11.18 18.14 -2.71
C ILE A 168 -9.86 17.52 -2.29
N CYS A 169 -8.87 18.34 -1.90
CA CYS A 169 -7.57 17.86 -1.45
C CYS A 169 -7.69 16.99 -0.19
N GLY A 170 -8.52 17.41 0.78
CA GLY A 170 -8.80 16.64 1.99
C GLY A 170 -9.51 15.32 1.71
N PHE A 171 -10.45 15.29 0.77
CA PHE A 171 -11.12 14.06 0.36
C PHE A 171 -10.15 13.07 -0.31
N ILE A 172 -9.30 13.54 -1.23
CA ILE A 172 -8.25 12.71 -1.83
C ILE A 172 -7.30 12.19 -0.75
N GLY A 173 -6.87 13.05 0.17
CA GLY A 173 -6.04 12.67 1.32
C GLY A 173 -6.69 11.61 2.20
N LEU A 174 -8.01 11.67 2.41
CA LEU A 174 -8.76 10.67 3.17
C LEU A 174 -8.78 9.30 2.47
N LEU A 175 -8.95 9.26 1.14
CA LEU A 175 -8.89 8.00 0.40
C LEU A 175 -7.50 7.35 0.49
N ILE A 176 -6.45 8.17 0.40
CA ILE A 176 -5.07 7.70 0.56
C ILE A 176 -4.80 7.23 2.00
N LEU A 177 -5.33 7.95 3.00
CA LEU A 177 -5.27 7.54 4.40
C LEU A 177 -5.91 6.16 4.62
N ILE A 178 -7.09 5.92 4.05
CA ILE A 178 -7.76 4.61 4.15
C ILE A 178 -6.89 3.52 3.54
N ALA A 179 -6.27 3.77 2.38
CA ALA A 179 -5.39 2.81 1.73
C ALA A 179 -4.15 2.46 2.57
N TYR A 180 -3.42 3.48 3.08
CA TYR A 180 -2.27 3.24 3.96
C TYR A 180 -2.68 2.62 5.30
N GLY A 181 -3.81 3.05 5.87
CA GLY A 181 -4.34 2.51 7.11
C GLY A 181 -4.71 1.04 6.99
N ALA A 182 -5.34 0.64 5.88
CA ALA A 182 -5.64 -0.75 5.59
C ALA A 182 -4.36 -1.59 5.44
N LEU A 183 -3.37 -1.07 4.69
CA LEU A 183 -2.07 -1.71 4.52
C LEU A 183 -1.35 -1.91 5.86
N LEU A 184 -1.26 -0.84 6.66
CA LEU A 184 -0.62 -0.86 7.98
C LEU A 184 -1.33 -1.84 8.92
N SER A 185 -2.66 -1.82 8.94
CA SER A 185 -3.47 -2.70 9.79
C SER A 185 -3.25 -4.18 9.41
N PHE A 186 -3.28 -4.48 8.11
CA PHE A 186 -3.05 -5.83 7.61
C PHE A 186 -1.65 -6.34 7.96
N HIS A 187 -0.60 -5.57 7.70
CA HIS A 187 0.76 -6.00 8.04
C HIS A 187 1.03 -6.06 9.54
N THR A 188 0.37 -5.22 10.33
CA THR A 188 0.41 -5.33 11.81
C THR A 188 -0.21 -6.64 12.26
N TYR A 189 -1.37 -7.00 11.70
CA TYR A 189 -2.01 -8.29 11.96
C TYR A 189 -1.11 -9.47 11.59
N LEU A 190 -0.51 -9.47 10.39
CA LEU A 190 0.39 -10.54 9.94
C LEU A 190 1.63 -10.67 10.83
N THR A 191 2.22 -9.54 11.21
CA THR A 191 3.40 -9.50 12.08
C THR A 191 3.08 -10.04 13.46
N TRP A 192 1.93 -9.69 14.04
CA TRP A 192 1.45 -10.27 15.29
C TRP A 192 1.28 -11.79 15.18
N ARG A 193 0.74 -12.28 14.07
CA ARG A 193 0.59 -13.71 13.81
C ARG A 193 1.89 -14.42 13.44
N GLY A 194 2.98 -13.70 13.21
CA GLY A 194 4.26 -14.27 12.81
C GLY A 194 4.27 -14.88 11.41
N ILE A 195 3.37 -14.46 10.52
CA ILE A 195 3.22 -15.00 9.15
C ILE A 195 3.46 -13.92 8.09
N GLY A 196 3.77 -14.32 6.85
CA GLY A 196 3.84 -13.40 5.71
C GLY A 196 2.55 -13.32 4.91
N THR A 197 2.43 -12.32 4.05
CA THR A 197 1.31 -12.17 3.13
C THR A 197 1.19 -13.41 2.23
N TYR A 198 2.31 -13.91 1.73
CA TYR A 198 2.35 -15.16 0.95
C TYR A 198 1.73 -16.34 1.73
N ASP A 199 2.10 -16.51 3.00
CA ASP A 199 1.60 -17.60 3.83
C ASP A 199 0.09 -17.43 4.11
N TRP A 200 -0.34 -16.20 4.39
CA TRP A 200 -1.75 -15.86 4.58
C TRP A 200 -2.59 -16.18 3.33
N ILE A 201 -2.12 -15.82 2.13
CA ILE A 201 -2.81 -16.13 0.86
C ILE A 201 -2.95 -17.65 0.68
N LEU A 202 -1.90 -18.42 0.97
CA LEU A 202 -1.97 -19.88 0.87
C LEU A 202 -2.97 -20.48 1.86
N GLN A 203 -3.00 -19.97 3.09
CA GLN A 203 -3.98 -20.40 4.09
C GLN A 203 -5.42 -20.09 3.65
N GLN A 204 -5.67 -18.93 3.06
CA GLN A 204 -7.01 -18.60 2.55
C GLN A 204 -7.44 -19.55 1.43
N ARG A 205 -6.54 -19.87 0.49
CA ARG A 205 -6.84 -20.83 -0.59
C ARG A 205 -7.14 -22.22 -0.06
N GLU A 206 -6.45 -22.66 0.98
CA GLU A 206 -6.73 -23.95 1.62
C GLU A 206 -8.11 -23.95 2.32
N ILE A 207 -8.47 -22.85 2.97
CA ILE A 207 -9.80 -22.67 3.58
C ILE A 207 -10.90 -22.68 2.51
N GLU A 208 -10.69 -22.01 1.38
CA GLU A 208 -11.64 -22.01 0.25
C GLU A 208 -11.85 -23.43 -0.30
N LEU A 209 -10.76 -24.16 -0.59
CA LEU A 209 -10.83 -25.53 -1.11
C LEU A 209 -11.50 -26.50 -0.13
N THR A 210 -11.20 -26.39 1.16
CA THR A 210 -11.81 -27.26 2.18
C THR A 210 -13.30 -26.92 2.38
N THR A 211 -13.68 -25.65 2.27
CA THR A 211 -15.08 -25.20 2.33
C THR A 211 -15.87 -25.71 1.12
N GLU A 212 -15.34 -25.57 -0.10
CA GLU A 212 -15.97 -26.09 -1.32
C GLU A 212 -16.15 -27.61 -1.26
N ALA A 213 -15.11 -28.35 -0.88
CA ALA A 213 -15.17 -29.80 -0.74
C ALA A 213 -16.13 -30.28 0.37
N SER A 214 -16.39 -29.44 1.39
CA SER A 214 -17.41 -29.74 2.41
C SER A 214 -18.82 -29.49 1.90
N HIS A 215 -19.04 -28.44 1.10
CA HIS A 215 -20.34 -28.11 0.52
C HIS A 215 -20.78 -29.14 -0.55
N GLU A 216 -19.84 -29.58 -1.39
CA GLU A 216 -20.08 -30.64 -2.38
C GLU A 216 -20.40 -32.00 -1.73
N ARG A 217 -19.88 -32.28 -0.53
CA ARG A 217 -20.20 -33.51 0.22
C ARG A 217 -21.60 -33.52 0.82
N VAL A 218 -22.21 -32.36 1.04
CA VAL A 218 -23.54 -32.22 1.68
C VAL A 218 -24.66 -32.24 0.64
N LEU A 219 -24.39 -31.83 -0.61
CA LEU A 219 -25.33 -31.97 -1.73
C LEU A 219 -25.11 -33.33 -2.40
N PRO A 220 -26.00 -34.33 -2.25
CA PRO A 220 -25.88 -35.56 -3.02
C PRO A 220 -26.01 -35.22 -4.50
N THR A 221 -25.05 -35.69 -5.30
CA THR A 221 -24.92 -35.50 -6.74
C THR A 221 -26.26 -35.66 -7.46
N THR A 222 -26.99 -34.55 -7.65
CA THR A 222 -28.19 -34.51 -8.50
C THR A 222 -27.72 -34.30 -9.94
N SER A 223 -26.91 -35.23 -10.44
CA SER A 223 -26.47 -35.22 -11.83
C SER A 223 -26.09 -36.63 -12.29
N GLN A 224 -27.04 -37.56 -12.14
CA GLN A 224 -27.08 -38.77 -12.95
C GLN A 224 -28.52 -39.19 -13.19
N VAL A 225 -29.23 -38.54 -14.12
CA VAL A 225 -30.24 -39.20 -14.96
C VAL A 225 -30.39 -38.42 -16.27
N LEU A 226 -29.88 -38.96 -17.38
CA LEU A 226 -30.60 -39.04 -18.65
C LEU A 226 -29.89 -40.08 -19.53
N PRO A 227 -30.57 -41.17 -19.93
CA PRO A 227 -29.95 -42.27 -20.66
C PRO A 227 -29.79 -41.95 -22.15
N ALA A 228 -28.78 -42.60 -22.72
CA ALA A 228 -28.38 -42.54 -24.11
C ALA A 228 -29.53 -42.84 -25.09
N THR A 229 -29.69 -41.99 -26.11
CA THR A 229 -30.36 -42.36 -27.35
C THR A 229 -29.32 -42.52 -28.44
N SER A 230 -29.10 -43.79 -28.82
CA SER A 230 -28.34 -44.18 -30.00
C SER A 230 -28.99 -43.62 -31.26
N GLN A 231 -28.20 -42.99 -32.13
CA GLN A 231 -28.50 -42.99 -33.57
C GLN A 231 -27.28 -43.50 -34.33
N VAL A 232 -27.47 -44.71 -34.85
CA VAL A 232 -26.71 -45.32 -35.94
C VAL A 232 -27.33 -44.82 -37.25
N LEU A 233 -26.52 -44.33 -38.18
CA LEU A 233 -26.67 -44.57 -39.63
C LEU A 233 -25.39 -44.15 -40.39
N PRO A 234 -24.93 -44.94 -41.38
CA PRO A 234 -23.73 -44.65 -42.15
C PRO A 234 -24.03 -43.96 -43.51
N ALA A 235 -22.93 -43.55 -44.14
CA ALA A 235 -22.75 -42.90 -45.43
C ALA A 235 -23.76 -43.21 -46.55
N THR A 236 -24.14 -42.15 -47.27
CA THR A 236 -23.85 -41.90 -48.70
C THR A 236 -23.87 -40.41 -48.96
#